data_AF-A0A1U9ZVA9-F1
#
_entry.id   AF-A0A1U9ZVA9-F1
#
_cell.length_a   1.000
_cell.length_b   1.000
_cell.length_c   1.000
_cell.angle_alpha   90.00
_cell.angle_beta   90.00
_cell.angle_gamma   90.00
#
_symmetry.space_group_name_H-M   'P 1'
#
loop_
_entity.id
_entity.type
_entity.pdbx_description
1 polymer ?
#
loop_
_entity_poly.entity_id
_entity_poly.type
_entity_poly.pdbx_seq_one_letter_code
_entity_poly.pdbx_strand_id
1 'polypeptide(L)'
;MNDTKHVEISWPGIGITVAAELDQRNPSLAQALWEGLPYRSLQGHALVAGYHLYHVAPVHSLLHTPAEYKVDRRTVPDGTLFCSRLQHLGIKYGELTEPMSATPIGKVVDSDLDALAQAGQEVWRSVYETKQPVIAEVRRAGEPGGHVLPRLPIGDPELNRLVTEVHAETERIWLTPPQELLDLHSGRIPSRAGSYETVLTTLLFVNGETRPLGYSCYGGLVRAALDGMPMPWLRQMTRQLAHTPAEFLGYCGLDRLWDFTQRLLSGLERLDDHEDFVAIMAHMALYCNCLGGWNSHLFPWQAGDHLRRTVAAT
;
A
#
# COMPACT_ATOMS: atom_id res chain seq x y z
N MET A 1 12.32 -23.13 22.37
CA MET A 1 11.00 -23.42 21.78
C MET A 1 10.62 -22.15 21.04
N ASN A 2 10.56 -22.17 19.71
CA ASN A 2 10.08 -21.00 18.97
C ASN A 2 8.55 -21.01 19.09
N ASP A 3 8.01 -20.08 19.87
CA ASP A 3 6.56 -19.89 19.95
C ASP A 3 6.03 -19.52 18.56
N THR A 4 5.18 -20.39 18.01
CA THR A 4 4.46 -20.11 16.77
C THR A 4 3.61 -18.88 16.98
N LYS A 5 3.75 -17.90 16.08
CA LYS A 5 3.02 -16.63 16.16
C LYS A 5 1.69 -16.75 15.44
N HIS A 6 0.60 -16.60 16.18
CA HIS A 6 -0.76 -16.67 15.64
C HIS A 6 -1.35 -15.27 15.50
N VAL A 7 -1.93 -14.98 14.33
CA VAL A 7 -2.60 -13.71 14.03
C VAL A 7 -4.04 -13.95 13.60
N GLU A 8 -4.90 -12.98 13.84
CA GLU A 8 -6.26 -12.94 13.33
C GLU A 8 -6.38 -11.80 12.31
N ILE A 9 -7.00 -12.10 11.18
CA ILE A 9 -7.31 -11.13 10.13
C ILE A 9 -8.83 -11.07 10.03
N SER A 10 -9.40 -9.94 10.39
CA SER A 10 -10.85 -9.73 10.40
C SER A 10 -11.26 -8.64 9.42
N TRP A 11 -12.44 -8.81 8.83
CA TRP A 11 -13.12 -7.80 8.03
C TRP A 11 -14.48 -7.53 8.68
N PRO A 12 -14.54 -6.69 9.74
CA PRO A 12 -15.74 -6.55 10.56
C PRO A 12 -16.98 -6.12 9.78
N GLY A 13 -16.81 -5.28 8.74
CA GLY A 13 -17.91 -4.80 7.91
C GLY A 13 -18.61 -5.88 7.07
N ILE A 14 -17.97 -7.04 6.89
CA ILE A 14 -18.55 -8.21 6.20
C ILE A 14 -18.66 -9.43 7.13
N GLY A 15 -18.37 -9.27 8.43
CA GLY A 15 -18.58 -10.31 9.44
C GLY A 15 -17.67 -11.55 9.33
N ILE A 16 -16.50 -11.43 8.69
CA ILE A 16 -15.57 -12.55 8.48
C ILE A 16 -14.29 -12.32 9.28
N THR A 17 -13.78 -13.39 9.92
CA THR A 17 -12.46 -13.42 10.56
C THR A 17 -11.80 -14.75 10.22
N VAL A 18 -10.49 -14.72 9.97
CA VAL A 18 -9.66 -15.90 9.74
C VAL A 18 -8.45 -15.89 10.65
N ALA A 19 -8.04 -17.06 11.14
CA ALA A 19 -6.80 -17.27 11.87
C ALA A 19 -5.65 -17.64 10.92
N ALA A 20 -4.45 -17.16 11.21
CA ALA A 20 -3.26 -17.50 10.46
C ALA A 20 -2.05 -17.71 11.38
N GLU A 21 -1.12 -18.54 10.91
CA GLU A 21 0.16 -18.82 11.56
C GLU A 21 1.27 -18.14 10.77
N LEU A 22 2.12 -17.38 11.46
CA LEU A 22 3.36 -16.86 10.88
C LEU A 22 4.46 -17.92 11.01
N ASP A 23 5.20 -18.14 9.94
CA ASP A 23 6.22 -19.19 9.86
C ASP A 23 7.65 -18.65 9.73
N GLN A 24 8.60 -19.58 9.69
CA GLN A 24 10.04 -19.30 9.78
C GLN A 24 10.73 -19.17 8.41
N ARG A 25 10.00 -19.17 7.28
CA ARG A 25 10.61 -19.04 5.95
C ARG A 25 11.22 -17.66 5.72
N ASN A 26 10.61 -16.62 6.31
CA ASN A 26 11.13 -15.24 6.32
C ASN A 26 10.94 -14.62 7.71
N PRO A 27 11.74 -15.04 8.72
CA PRO A 27 11.49 -14.72 10.12
C PRO A 27 11.57 -13.21 10.39
N SER A 28 12.48 -12.49 9.74
CA SER A 28 12.61 -11.03 9.86
C SER A 28 11.38 -10.28 9.34
N LEU A 29 10.77 -10.74 8.24
CA LEU A 29 9.52 -10.15 7.73
C LEU A 29 8.32 -10.48 8.61
N ALA A 30 8.23 -11.72 9.09
CA ALA A 30 7.19 -12.13 10.04
C ALA A 30 7.30 -11.35 11.36
N GLN A 31 8.51 -11.11 11.85
CA GLN A 31 8.79 -10.27 13.02
C GLN A 31 8.36 -8.82 12.77
N ALA A 32 8.76 -8.22 11.64
CA ALA A 32 8.39 -6.86 11.29
C ALA A 32 6.86 -6.65 11.27
N LEU A 33 6.12 -7.61 10.69
CA LEU A 33 4.65 -7.58 10.74
C LEU A 33 4.15 -7.68 12.18
N TRP A 34 4.63 -8.65 12.96
CA TRP A 34 4.21 -8.92 14.34
C TRP A 34 4.40 -7.73 15.30
N GLU A 35 5.49 -6.99 15.12
CA GLU A 35 5.79 -5.77 15.90
C GLU A 35 4.86 -4.61 15.56
N GLY A 36 4.34 -4.57 14.32
CA GLY A 36 3.37 -3.57 13.89
C GLY A 36 1.91 -3.86 14.26
N LEU A 37 1.62 -5.01 14.90
CA LEU A 37 0.27 -5.35 15.32
C LEU A 37 -0.12 -4.71 16.67
N PRO A 38 -1.41 -4.37 16.88
CA PRO A 38 -2.52 -4.47 15.92
C PRO A 38 -2.63 -3.25 14.99
N TYR A 39 -3.22 -3.44 13.80
CA TYR A 39 -3.57 -2.34 12.91
C TYR A 39 -4.85 -2.60 12.10
N ARG A 40 -5.43 -1.52 11.57
CA ARG A 40 -6.47 -1.55 10.54
C ARG A 40 -5.93 -1.05 9.21
N SER A 41 -6.56 -1.40 8.10
CA SER A 41 -6.22 -0.88 6.76
C SER A 41 -7.40 -1.03 5.79
N LEU A 42 -7.46 -0.18 4.76
CA LEU A 42 -8.36 -0.38 3.63
C LEU A 42 -7.99 -1.67 2.90
N GLN A 43 -8.91 -2.63 2.86
CA GLN A 43 -8.71 -3.89 2.17
C GLN A 43 -8.85 -3.70 0.67
N GLY A 44 -7.79 -4.02 -0.07
CA GLY A 44 -7.78 -4.06 -1.53
C GLY A 44 -7.91 -5.48 -2.08
N HIS A 45 -8.21 -5.54 -3.38
CA HIS A 45 -8.19 -6.76 -4.18
C HIS A 45 -7.24 -6.57 -5.36
N ALA A 46 -6.45 -7.58 -5.71
CA ALA A 46 -5.62 -7.52 -6.91
C ALA A 46 -6.48 -7.44 -8.17
N LEU A 47 -6.25 -6.40 -8.97
CA LEU A 47 -6.98 -6.16 -10.22
C LEU A 47 -6.35 -6.85 -11.43
N VAL A 48 -5.17 -7.45 -11.22
CA VAL A 48 -4.36 -8.09 -12.27
C VAL A 48 -3.93 -9.49 -11.86
N ALA A 49 -3.41 -9.66 -10.64
CA ALA A 49 -2.72 -10.89 -10.23
C ALA A 49 -3.63 -12.12 -10.09
N GLY A 50 -4.95 -11.96 -9.99
CA GLY A 50 -5.93 -13.03 -9.78
C GLY A 50 -6.61 -12.94 -8.42
N TYR A 51 -6.95 -14.09 -7.83
CA TYR A 51 -7.63 -14.21 -6.54
C TYR A 51 -6.67 -13.90 -5.37
N HIS A 52 -6.36 -12.62 -5.20
CA HIS A 52 -5.43 -12.12 -4.20
C HIS A 52 -5.97 -10.90 -3.47
N LEU A 53 -5.98 -11.00 -2.14
CA LEU A 53 -6.22 -9.85 -1.26
C LEU A 53 -4.89 -9.19 -0.92
N TYR A 54 -4.87 -7.86 -0.85
CA TYR A 54 -3.75 -7.12 -0.29
C TYR A 54 -4.21 -5.81 0.34
N HIS A 55 -3.50 -5.33 1.34
CA HIS A 55 -3.69 -4.00 1.89
C HIS A 55 -2.35 -3.41 2.32
N VAL A 56 -2.29 -2.08 2.47
CA VAL A 56 -1.09 -1.42 2.98
C VAL A 56 -0.98 -1.71 4.47
N ALA A 57 0.06 -2.40 4.88
CA ALA A 57 0.41 -2.55 6.28
C ALA A 57 1.19 -1.30 6.72
N PRO A 58 0.80 -0.62 7.82
CA PRO A 58 1.48 0.59 8.30
C PRO A 58 2.78 0.22 9.03
N VAL A 59 3.67 -0.49 8.35
CA VAL A 59 4.94 -1.00 8.87
C VAL A 59 6.05 -0.51 7.96
N HIS A 60 6.78 0.53 8.38
CA HIS A 60 7.83 1.15 7.56
C HIS A 60 8.98 0.19 7.23
N SER A 61 9.32 -0.74 8.14
CA SER A 61 10.40 -1.70 7.93
C SER A 61 10.16 -2.61 6.73
N LEU A 62 8.91 -2.90 6.36
CA LEU A 62 8.59 -3.70 5.17
C LEU A 62 9.15 -3.11 3.87
N LEU A 63 9.43 -1.81 3.80
CA LEU A 63 10.06 -1.17 2.64
C LEU A 63 11.45 -1.75 2.32
N HIS A 64 12.16 -2.25 3.34
CA HIS A 64 13.57 -2.61 3.23
C HIS A 64 13.95 -3.95 3.87
N THR A 65 13.16 -4.48 4.82
CA THR A 65 13.45 -5.77 5.49
C THR A 65 13.78 -6.84 4.44
N PRO A 66 14.93 -7.53 4.57
CA PRO A 66 15.34 -8.54 3.61
C PRO A 66 14.41 -9.74 3.63
N ALA A 67 14.33 -10.42 2.50
CA ALA A 67 13.63 -11.68 2.35
C ALA A 67 14.58 -12.72 1.78
N GLU A 68 14.78 -13.79 2.54
CA GLU A 68 15.72 -14.87 2.24
C GLU A 68 15.05 -15.94 1.37
N TYR A 69 13.76 -16.18 1.59
CA TYR A 69 12.98 -17.18 0.88
C TYR A 69 11.95 -16.53 -0.05
N LYS A 70 12.00 -16.91 -1.33
CA LYS A 70 11.11 -16.43 -2.38
C LYS A 70 10.53 -17.58 -3.17
N VAL A 71 9.30 -17.43 -3.64
CA VAL A 71 8.55 -18.44 -4.39
C VAL A 71 7.84 -17.82 -5.57
N ASP A 72 7.58 -18.62 -6.61
CA ASP A 72 6.52 -18.30 -7.57
C ASP A 72 5.18 -18.32 -6.83
N ARG A 73 4.52 -17.17 -6.73
CA ARG A 73 3.29 -17.03 -5.94
C ARG A 73 2.12 -17.84 -6.48
N ARG A 74 2.18 -18.31 -7.73
CA ARG A 74 1.14 -19.14 -8.35
C ARG A 74 1.14 -20.55 -7.76
N THR A 75 2.31 -21.06 -7.38
CA THR A 75 2.51 -22.47 -7.02
C THR A 75 2.27 -22.79 -5.55
N VAL A 76 2.18 -21.78 -4.68
CA VAL A 76 1.90 -21.98 -3.24
C VAL A 76 0.42 -22.24 -2.97
N PRO A 77 0.06 -22.90 -1.86
CA PRO A 77 -1.35 -23.12 -1.52
C PRO A 77 -2.10 -21.82 -1.22
N ASP A 78 -3.43 -21.88 -1.36
CA ASP A 78 -4.33 -20.85 -0.86
C ASP A 78 -4.18 -20.67 0.65
N GLY A 79 -4.49 -19.48 1.13
CA GLY A 79 -4.22 -19.04 2.50
C GLY A 79 -2.79 -18.57 2.73
N THR A 80 -1.86 -18.67 1.78
CA THR A 80 -0.49 -18.18 1.98
C THR A 80 -0.46 -16.66 2.18
N LEU A 81 0.14 -16.22 3.29
CA LEU A 81 0.40 -14.80 3.60
C LEU A 81 1.75 -14.38 3.01
N PHE A 82 1.82 -13.16 2.49
CA PHE A 82 3.03 -12.53 1.97
C PHE A 82 3.18 -11.13 2.53
N CYS A 83 4.40 -10.75 2.93
CA CYS A 83 4.78 -9.35 3.03
C CYS A 83 5.53 -8.94 1.77
N SER A 84 5.45 -7.69 1.34
CA SER A 84 6.25 -7.21 0.21
C SER A 84 6.83 -5.81 0.45
N ARG A 85 7.86 -5.46 -0.33
CA ARG A 85 8.47 -4.13 -0.34
C ARG A 85 7.58 -3.01 -0.89
N LEU A 86 6.37 -3.36 -1.31
CA LEU A 86 5.30 -2.42 -1.62
C LEU A 86 4.51 -2.01 -0.35
N GLN A 87 5.00 -2.38 0.85
CA GLN A 87 4.31 -2.25 2.14
C GLN A 87 2.97 -3.01 2.20
N HIS A 88 2.85 -4.12 1.48
CA HIS A 88 1.62 -4.91 1.51
C HIS A 88 1.73 -6.11 2.44
N LEU A 89 0.66 -6.38 3.19
CA LEU A 89 0.28 -7.75 3.58
C LEU A 89 -0.69 -8.27 2.51
N GLY A 90 -0.33 -9.39 1.88
CA GLY A 90 -1.12 -10.04 0.84
C GLY A 90 -1.51 -11.47 1.23
N ILE A 91 -2.66 -11.93 0.76
CA ILE A 91 -3.17 -13.29 1.01
C ILE A 91 -3.68 -13.88 -0.31
N LYS A 92 -3.14 -15.04 -0.71
CA LYS A 92 -3.68 -15.82 -1.84
C LYS A 92 -4.96 -16.54 -1.38
N TYR A 93 -6.04 -16.47 -2.14
CA TYR A 93 -7.28 -17.21 -1.84
C TYR A 93 -7.82 -18.01 -3.04
N GLY A 94 -7.07 -18.06 -4.13
CA GLY A 94 -7.38 -18.85 -5.33
C GLY A 94 -6.31 -18.68 -6.40
N GLU A 95 -6.66 -18.96 -7.66
CA GLU A 95 -5.73 -18.93 -8.79
C GLU A 95 -5.05 -17.56 -8.99
N LEU A 96 -3.72 -17.57 -9.17
CA LEU A 96 -2.95 -16.39 -9.53
C LEU A 96 -2.35 -16.56 -10.93
N THR A 97 -2.33 -15.47 -11.68
CA THR A 97 -1.73 -15.43 -13.03
C THR A 97 -0.35 -14.77 -13.04
N GLU A 98 -0.06 -13.93 -12.03
CA GLU A 98 1.19 -13.19 -11.91
C GLU A 98 2.35 -14.11 -11.48
N PRO A 99 3.40 -14.29 -12.31
CA PRO A 99 4.52 -15.20 -12.02
C PRO A 99 5.58 -14.59 -11.10
N MET A 100 5.36 -13.36 -10.59
CA MET A 100 6.38 -12.64 -9.84
C MET A 100 6.72 -13.34 -8.54
N SER A 101 8.01 -13.31 -8.19
CA SER A 101 8.48 -13.86 -6.93
C SER A 101 7.87 -13.14 -5.74
N ALA A 102 7.26 -13.88 -4.83
CA ALA A 102 6.71 -13.37 -3.59
C ALA A 102 7.43 -13.96 -2.36
N THR A 103 7.24 -13.32 -1.22
CA THR A 103 7.97 -13.58 0.02
C THR A 103 6.99 -14.02 1.10
N PRO A 104 6.75 -15.35 1.21
CA PRO A 104 5.74 -15.87 2.12
C PRO A 104 6.21 -15.75 3.57
N ILE A 105 5.27 -15.48 4.47
CA ILE A 105 5.54 -15.27 5.91
C ILE A 105 4.62 -16.09 6.82
N GLY A 106 3.67 -16.84 6.26
CA GLY A 106 2.68 -17.57 7.02
C GLY A 106 1.59 -18.18 6.16
N LYS A 107 0.57 -18.73 6.82
CA LYS A 107 -0.61 -19.31 6.17
C LYS A 107 -1.85 -19.18 7.06
N VAL A 108 -2.99 -18.87 6.46
CA VAL A 108 -4.32 -19.05 7.05
C VAL A 108 -4.52 -20.52 7.40
N VAL A 109 -5.13 -20.81 8.56
CA VAL A 109 -5.42 -22.18 8.98
C VAL A 109 -6.41 -22.84 8.03
N ASP A 110 -6.29 -24.14 7.83
CA ASP A 110 -7.06 -24.85 6.80
C ASP A 110 -8.58 -24.78 7.04
N SER A 111 -9.03 -24.68 8.30
CA SER A 111 -10.46 -24.55 8.66
C SER A 111 -11.10 -23.24 8.18
N ASP A 112 -10.28 -22.23 7.88
CA ASP A 112 -10.75 -20.87 7.59
C ASP A 112 -10.60 -20.50 6.10
N LEU A 113 -10.17 -21.44 5.25
CA LEU A 113 -9.96 -21.19 3.82
C LEU A 113 -11.26 -20.85 3.08
N ASP A 114 -12.38 -21.48 3.44
CA ASP A 114 -13.69 -21.15 2.85
C ASP A 114 -14.12 -19.72 3.24
N ALA A 115 -13.90 -19.34 4.49
CA ALA A 115 -14.18 -17.99 4.97
C ALA A 115 -13.28 -16.94 4.28
N LEU A 116 -12.00 -17.25 4.08
CA LEU A 116 -11.07 -16.43 3.30
C LEU A 116 -11.56 -16.26 1.85
N ALA A 117 -12.02 -17.34 1.21
CA ALA A 117 -12.52 -17.27 -0.15
C ALA A 117 -13.78 -16.40 -0.26
N GLN A 118 -14.69 -16.50 0.72
CA GLN A 118 -15.85 -15.63 0.84
C GLN A 118 -15.44 -14.16 1.02
N ALA A 119 -14.48 -13.87 1.91
CA ALA A 119 -13.95 -12.51 2.07
C ALA A 119 -13.33 -11.99 0.76
N GLY A 120 -12.60 -12.83 0.03
CA GLY A 120 -12.07 -12.54 -1.29
C GLY A 120 -13.14 -12.05 -2.27
N GLN A 121 -14.26 -12.77 -2.36
CA GLN A 121 -15.38 -12.42 -3.24
C GLN A 121 -16.09 -11.12 -2.83
N GLU A 122 -16.32 -10.90 -1.53
CA GLU A 122 -16.94 -9.67 -1.04
C GLU A 122 -16.05 -8.45 -1.25
N VAL A 123 -14.73 -8.58 -1.04
CA VAL A 123 -13.77 -7.51 -1.34
C VAL A 123 -13.70 -7.26 -2.85
N TRP A 124 -13.73 -8.29 -3.69
CA TRP A 124 -13.81 -8.10 -5.15
C TRP A 124 -15.04 -7.30 -5.53
N ARG A 125 -16.22 -7.66 -5.00
CA ARG A 125 -17.47 -6.93 -5.24
C ARG A 125 -17.39 -5.48 -4.76
N SER A 126 -16.78 -5.26 -3.60
CA SER A 126 -16.51 -3.93 -3.05
C SER A 126 -15.67 -3.08 -4.00
N VAL A 127 -14.50 -3.57 -4.41
CA VAL A 127 -13.56 -2.84 -5.26
C VAL A 127 -14.08 -2.70 -6.70
N TYR A 128 -14.71 -3.71 -7.26
CA TYR A 128 -15.16 -3.72 -8.65
C TYR A 128 -16.47 -2.95 -8.85
N GLU A 129 -17.46 -3.15 -7.97
CA GLU A 129 -18.83 -2.69 -8.19
C GLU A 129 -19.27 -1.61 -7.18
N THR A 130 -19.35 -1.95 -5.89
CA THR A 130 -20.13 -1.16 -4.93
C THR A 130 -19.38 0.05 -4.41
N LYS A 131 -18.05 0.02 -4.47
CA LYS A 131 -17.13 1.02 -3.91
C LYS A 131 -17.32 1.25 -2.40
N GLN A 132 -18.01 0.34 -1.70
CA GLN A 132 -18.17 0.38 -0.24
C GLN A 132 -16.86 -0.09 0.42
N PRO A 133 -16.14 0.75 1.18
CA PRO A 133 -14.85 0.36 1.75
C PRO A 133 -14.97 -0.85 2.69
N VAL A 134 -14.12 -1.86 2.47
CA VAL A 134 -13.94 -2.96 3.43
C VAL A 134 -12.67 -2.67 4.23
N ILE A 135 -12.78 -2.66 5.56
CA ILE A 135 -11.65 -2.44 6.45
C ILE A 135 -11.17 -3.77 7.01
N ALA A 136 -9.89 -4.08 6.80
CA ALA A 136 -9.21 -5.17 7.46
C ALA A 136 -8.72 -4.71 8.84
N GLU A 137 -8.82 -5.57 9.85
CA GLU A 137 -8.14 -5.44 11.13
C GLU A 137 -7.27 -6.68 11.35
N VAL A 138 -5.98 -6.46 11.56
CA VAL A 138 -4.98 -7.50 11.80
C VAL A 138 -4.48 -7.36 13.24
N ARG A 139 -4.54 -8.45 14.00
CA ARG A 139 -4.14 -8.48 15.42
C ARG A 139 -3.46 -9.79 15.78
N ARG A 140 -2.78 -9.81 16.92
CA ARG A 140 -2.29 -11.05 17.53
C ARG A 140 -3.50 -11.85 18.04
N ALA A 141 -3.50 -13.17 17.85
CA ALA A 141 -4.63 -14.00 18.23
C ALA A 141 -4.92 -13.89 19.73
N GLY A 142 -6.18 -13.70 20.11
CA GLY A 142 -6.61 -13.51 21.49
C GLY A 142 -6.26 -12.15 22.13
N GLU A 143 -5.57 -11.25 21.43
CA GLU A 143 -5.32 -9.88 21.91
C GLU A 143 -6.38 -8.89 21.36
N PRO A 144 -6.63 -7.76 22.05
CA PRO A 144 -7.52 -6.72 21.53
C PRO A 144 -7.09 -6.19 20.16
N GLY A 145 -8.09 -5.88 19.32
CA GLY A 145 -7.87 -5.13 18.09
C GLY A 145 -7.49 -3.67 18.37
N GLY A 146 -7.09 -2.96 17.32
CA GLY A 146 -6.68 -1.56 17.44
C GLY A 146 -6.07 -1.03 16.15
N HIS A 147 -5.80 0.27 16.15
CA HIS A 147 -5.12 0.91 15.05
C HIS A 147 -4.29 2.08 15.56
N VAL A 148 -3.00 2.07 15.22
CA VAL A 148 -2.07 3.17 15.41
C VAL A 148 -1.17 3.22 14.18
N LEU A 149 -1.03 4.39 13.56
CA LEU A 149 -0.01 4.59 12.54
C LEU A 149 1.32 4.93 13.21
N PRO A 150 2.40 4.16 12.96
CA PRO A 150 3.68 4.45 13.57
C PRO A 150 4.24 5.77 13.04
N ARG A 151 5.01 6.45 13.89
CA ARG A 151 5.72 7.66 13.54
C ARG A 151 7.20 7.48 13.80
N LEU A 152 7.99 7.50 12.72
CA LEU A 152 9.45 7.53 12.82
C LEU A 152 9.92 8.90 13.34
N PRO A 153 10.95 8.94 14.21
CA PRO A 153 11.53 10.18 14.69
C PRO A 153 12.27 10.91 13.57
N ILE A 154 12.29 12.24 13.62
CA ILE A 154 13.08 13.11 12.74
C ILE A 154 13.74 14.18 13.61
N GLY A 155 15.05 14.32 13.48
CA GLY A 155 15.87 15.26 14.22
C GLY A 155 15.68 16.71 13.77
N ASP A 156 15.63 16.95 12.46
CA ASP A 156 15.44 18.31 11.94
C ASP A 156 14.04 18.88 12.28
N PRO A 157 13.94 20.03 12.98
CA PRO A 157 12.65 20.55 13.44
C PRO A 157 11.67 20.94 12.33
N GLU A 158 12.17 21.40 11.18
CA GLU A 158 11.33 21.84 10.06
C GLU A 158 10.77 20.62 9.32
N LEU A 159 11.63 19.65 9.02
CA LEU A 159 11.23 18.39 8.39
C LEU A 159 10.35 17.54 9.32
N ASN A 160 10.61 17.56 10.63
CA ASN A 160 9.77 16.92 11.62
C ASN A 160 8.36 17.53 11.65
N ARG A 161 8.21 18.83 11.39
CA ARG A 161 6.89 19.48 11.24
C ARG A 161 6.18 19.02 9.97
N LEU A 162 6.88 19.02 8.83
CA LEU A 162 6.35 18.49 7.57
C LEU A 162 5.86 17.05 7.76
N VAL A 163 6.66 16.18 8.38
CA VAL A 163 6.27 14.79 8.61
C VAL A 163 5.13 14.65 9.61
N THR A 164 5.01 15.51 10.61
CA THR A 164 3.81 15.55 11.47
C THR A 164 2.56 15.82 10.63
N GLU A 165 2.62 16.73 9.67
CA GLU A 165 1.49 17.05 8.80
C GLU A 165 1.18 15.93 7.81
N VAL A 166 2.22 15.31 7.20
CA VAL A 166 2.07 14.14 6.33
C VAL A 166 1.46 12.96 7.09
N HIS A 167 1.94 12.69 8.30
CA HIS A 167 1.44 11.62 9.16
C HIS A 167 -0.01 11.87 9.57
N ALA A 168 -0.34 13.08 10.03
CA ALA A 168 -1.70 13.45 10.39
C ALA A 168 -2.67 13.36 9.20
N GLU A 169 -2.25 13.80 8.02
CA GLU A 169 -3.06 13.66 6.80
C GLU A 169 -3.23 12.18 6.43
N THR A 170 -2.17 11.37 6.51
CA THR A 170 -2.22 9.93 6.26
C THR A 170 -3.20 9.23 7.21
N GLU A 171 -3.16 9.56 8.51
CA GLU A 171 -4.10 9.04 9.51
C GLU A 171 -5.54 9.43 9.20
N ARG A 172 -5.76 10.71 8.86
CA ARG A 172 -7.08 11.25 8.50
C ARG A 172 -7.71 10.49 7.33
N ILE A 173 -6.91 10.12 6.33
CA ILE A 173 -7.38 9.42 5.13
C ILE A 173 -7.21 7.91 5.21
N TRP A 174 -6.71 7.35 6.31
CA TRP A 174 -6.31 5.95 6.35
C TRP A 174 -7.49 4.99 6.13
N LEU A 175 -8.62 5.27 6.78
CA LEU A 175 -9.86 4.47 6.70
C LEU A 175 -11.02 5.24 6.07
N THR A 176 -10.82 6.51 5.70
CA THR A 176 -11.82 7.38 5.07
C THR A 176 -11.28 7.89 3.74
N PRO A 177 -12.06 7.83 2.65
CA PRO A 177 -11.57 8.28 1.35
C PRO A 177 -11.17 9.76 1.38
N PRO A 178 -10.02 10.13 0.79
CA PRO A 178 -9.61 11.52 0.69
C PRO A 178 -10.55 12.29 -0.24
N GLN A 179 -10.93 13.51 0.19
CA GLN A 179 -11.86 14.36 -0.56
C GLN A 179 -11.36 14.68 -1.97
N GLU A 180 -10.06 14.93 -2.13
CA GLU A 180 -9.43 15.15 -3.45
C GLU A 180 -9.76 14.00 -4.41
N LEU A 181 -9.60 12.73 -4.00
CA LEU A 181 -9.94 11.59 -4.86
C LEU A 181 -11.44 11.48 -5.13
N LEU A 182 -12.30 11.78 -4.15
CA LEU A 182 -13.75 11.77 -4.36
C LEU A 182 -14.18 12.84 -5.38
N ASP A 183 -13.58 14.01 -5.33
CA ASP A 183 -13.81 15.10 -6.27
C ASP A 183 -13.32 14.72 -7.68
N LEU A 184 -12.12 14.14 -7.80
CA LEU A 184 -11.60 13.63 -9.07
C LEU A 184 -12.52 12.58 -9.70
N HIS A 185 -12.92 11.56 -8.93
CA HIS A 185 -13.75 10.46 -9.43
C HIS A 185 -15.18 10.88 -9.77
N SER A 186 -15.62 12.05 -9.29
CA SER A 186 -16.91 12.66 -9.64
C SER A 186 -16.80 13.79 -10.67
N GLY A 187 -15.60 14.02 -11.20
CA GLY A 187 -15.32 15.02 -12.24
C GLY A 187 -15.24 16.47 -11.77
N ARG A 188 -15.16 16.71 -10.46
CA ARG A 188 -14.91 18.04 -9.89
C ARG A 188 -13.42 18.32 -9.86
N ILE A 189 -12.86 18.68 -11.02
CA ILE A 189 -11.42 18.95 -11.18
C ILE A 189 -11.20 20.44 -11.47
N PRO A 190 -10.67 21.25 -10.53
CA PRO A 190 -10.52 22.69 -10.71
C PRO A 190 -9.70 23.08 -11.95
N SER A 191 -8.64 22.33 -12.25
CA SER A 191 -7.76 22.54 -13.41
C SER A 191 -8.40 22.17 -14.75
N ARG A 192 -9.55 21.47 -14.72
CA ARG A 192 -10.21 20.86 -15.89
C ARG A 192 -9.31 19.85 -16.63
N ALA A 193 -8.38 19.21 -15.93
CA ALA A 193 -7.53 18.17 -16.51
C ALA A 193 -8.37 17.05 -17.14
N GLY A 194 -8.14 16.79 -18.43
CA GLY A 194 -8.87 15.79 -19.21
C GLY A 194 -9.12 16.29 -20.63
N SER A 195 -8.56 15.59 -21.64
CA SER A 195 -8.78 15.96 -23.04
C SER A 195 -10.21 15.60 -23.45
N TYR A 196 -10.84 16.42 -24.30
CA TYR A 196 -12.21 16.18 -24.79
C TYR A 196 -13.25 15.99 -23.68
N GLU A 197 -13.10 16.73 -22.57
CA GLU A 197 -14.06 16.79 -21.46
C GLU A 197 -14.34 15.45 -20.74
N THR A 198 -13.45 14.46 -20.92
CA THR A 198 -13.52 13.20 -20.17
C THR A 198 -12.57 13.18 -18.97
N VAL A 199 -13.05 12.64 -17.86
CA VAL A 199 -12.26 12.44 -16.63
C VAL A 199 -11.53 11.10 -16.62
N LEU A 200 -11.94 10.14 -17.46
CA LEU A 200 -11.42 8.78 -17.44
C LEU A 200 -9.90 8.75 -17.66
N THR A 201 -9.39 9.54 -18.60
CA THR A 201 -7.95 9.62 -18.85
C THR A 201 -7.23 10.21 -17.65
N THR A 202 -7.78 11.24 -17.02
CA THR A 202 -7.19 11.85 -15.81
C THR A 202 -7.14 10.83 -14.68
N LEU A 203 -8.21 10.07 -14.44
CA LEU A 203 -8.24 9.00 -13.44
C LEU A 203 -7.23 7.89 -13.74
N LEU A 204 -7.05 7.54 -15.02
CA LEU A 204 -6.06 6.54 -15.44
C LEU A 204 -4.65 7.00 -15.09
N PHE A 205 -4.31 8.25 -15.40
CA PHE A 205 -3.00 8.83 -15.10
C PHE A 205 -2.79 9.00 -13.59
N VAL A 206 -3.80 9.45 -12.84
CA VAL A 206 -3.73 9.54 -11.38
C VAL A 206 -3.48 8.16 -10.75
N ASN A 207 -4.22 7.12 -11.17
CA ASN A 207 -3.97 5.75 -10.70
C ASN A 207 -2.57 5.25 -11.09
N GLY A 208 -2.15 5.54 -12.33
CA GLY A 208 -0.89 5.09 -12.90
C GLY A 208 0.35 5.75 -12.31
N GLU A 209 0.29 7.03 -11.94
CA GLU A 209 1.42 7.82 -11.44
C GLU A 209 1.53 7.79 -9.91
N THR A 210 0.40 7.79 -9.17
CA THR A 210 0.44 7.77 -7.70
C THR A 210 1.10 6.50 -7.15
N ARG A 211 0.80 5.35 -7.75
CA ARG A 211 1.31 4.04 -7.28
C ARG A 211 2.84 3.98 -7.33
N PRO A 212 3.52 4.17 -8.49
CA PRO A 212 4.99 4.14 -8.56
C PRO A 212 5.67 5.26 -7.77
N LEU A 213 5.03 6.42 -7.59
CA LEU A 213 5.58 7.46 -6.72
C LEU A 213 5.76 6.94 -5.27
N GLY A 214 4.80 6.17 -4.75
CA GLY A 214 4.92 5.52 -3.45
C GLY A 214 5.95 4.39 -3.42
N TYR A 215 5.70 3.30 -4.14
CA TYR A 215 6.48 2.06 -3.96
C TYR A 215 7.86 2.06 -4.64
N SER A 216 8.00 2.77 -5.77
CA SER A 216 9.23 2.82 -6.57
C SER A 216 10.07 4.03 -6.22
N CYS A 217 9.50 5.24 -6.21
CA CYS A 217 10.26 6.46 -5.91
C CYS A 217 10.58 6.55 -4.41
N TYR A 218 9.62 6.88 -3.56
CA TYR A 218 9.90 7.09 -2.12
C TYR A 218 10.36 5.81 -1.42
N GLY A 219 9.69 4.68 -1.67
CA GLY A 219 10.14 3.38 -1.16
C GLY A 219 11.51 2.95 -1.70
N GLY A 220 11.85 3.32 -2.94
CA GLY A 220 13.17 3.07 -3.52
C GLY A 220 14.26 3.90 -2.88
N LEU A 221 13.98 5.18 -2.59
CA LEU A 221 14.90 6.09 -1.92
C LEU A 221 15.21 5.63 -0.49
N VAL A 222 14.23 5.08 0.24
CA VAL A 222 14.47 4.41 1.54
C VAL A 222 15.50 3.31 1.41
N ARG A 223 15.35 2.43 0.41
CA ARG A 223 16.29 1.31 0.18
C ARG A 223 17.66 1.81 -0.24
N ALA A 224 17.72 2.77 -1.16
CA ALA A 224 18.98 3.37 -1.61
C ALA A 224 19.78 3.97 -0.46
N ALA A 225 19.10 4.64 0.48
CA ALA A 225 19.73 5.18 1.67
C ALA A 225 20.32 4.07 2.56
N LEU A 226 19.56 3.02 2.81
CA LEU A 226 20.00 1.87 3.63
C LEU A 226 21.09 1.03 2.95
N ASP A 227 21.14 1.02 1.62
CA ASP A 227 22.22 0.41 0.84
C ASP A 227 23.50 1.28 0.80
N GLY A 228 23.51 2.42 1.52
CA GLY A 228 24.69 3.26 1.70
C GLY A 228 24.91 4.31 0.61
N MET A 229 23.90 4.65 -0.19
CA MET A 229 24.01 5.73 -1.17
C MET A 229 24.39 7.05 -0.47
N PRO A 230 25.43 7.78 -0.93
CA PRO A 230 25.81 9.05 -0.31
C PRO A 230 24.72 10.12 -0.39
N MET A 231 24.63 10.95 0.65
CA MET A 231 23.58 11.96 0.81
C MET A 231 23.42 12.93 -0.38
N PRO A 232 24.49 13.46 -1.01
CA PRO A 232 24.34 14.31 -2.20
C PRO A 232 23.57 13.64 -3.35
N TRP A 233 23.78 12.34 -3.54
CA TRP A 233 23.08 11.54 -4.56
C TRP A 233 21.64 11.25 -4.18
N LEU A 234 21.38 10.97 -2.89
CA LEU A 234 20.02 10.80 -2.38
C LEU A 234 19.17 12.07 -2.58
N ARG A 235 19.72 13.25 -2.28
CA ARG A 235 19.06 14.55 -2.53
C ARG A 235 18.82 14.76 -4.03
N GLN A 236 19.84 14.52 -4.86
CA GLN A 236 19.71 14.64 -6.32
C GLN A 236 18.63 13.70 -6.88
N MET A 237 18.62 12.44 -6.47
CA MET A 237 17.67 11.45 -6.93
C MET A 237 16.25 11.77 -6.45
N THR A 238 16.10 12.27 -5.24
CA THR A 238 14.78 12.74 -4.76
C THR A 238 14.22 13.81 -5.70
N ARG A 239 15.02 14.81 -6.08
CA ARG A 239 14.58 15.86 -7.02
C ARG A 239 14.17 15.29 -8.37
N GLN A 240 14.98 14.39 -8.93
CA GLN A 240 14.75 13.86 -10.27
C GLN A 240 13.55 12.91 -10.33
N LEU A 241 13.31 12.13 -9.27
CA LEU A 241 12.30 11.08 -9.28
C LEU A 241 10.94 11.55 -8.73
N ALA A 242 10.93 12.47 -7.76
CA ALA A 242 9.70 12.87 -7.08
C ALA A 242 9.01 14.10 -7.69
N HIS A 243 9.77 15.06 -8.24
CA HIS A 243 9.22 16.36 -8.64
C HIS A 243 8.15 16.23 -9.73
N THR A 244 8.53 15.75 -10.92
CA THR A 244 7.65 15.74 -12.09
C THR A 244 6.37 14.93 -11.87
N PRO A 245 6.41 13.72 -11.28
CA PRO A 245 5.17 12.98 -11.02
C PRO A 245 4.26 13.70 -10.02
N ALA A 246 4.81 14.27 -8.93
CA ALA A 246 4.01 14.96 -7.93
C ALA A 246 3.40 16.27 -8.45
N GLU A 247 4.17 17.04 -9.25
CA GLU A 247 3.68 18.27 -9.89
C GLU A 247 2.53 17.98 -10.85
N PHE A 248 2.69 16.94 -11.70
CA PHE A 248 1.64 16.51 -12.61
C PHE A 248 0.39 16.03 -11.86
N LEU A 249 0.56 15.25 -10.79
CA LEU A 249 -0.53 14.82 -9.92
C LEU A 249 -1.22 16.00 -9.22
N GLY A 250 -0.47 17.02 -8.82
CA GLY A 250 -1.01 18.30 -8.33
C GLY A 250 -1.89 18.98 -9.36
N TYR A 251 -1.40 19.15 -10.59
CA TYR A 251 -2.22 19.66 -11.70
C TYR A 251 -3.48 18.82 -11.93
N CYS A 252 -3.40 17.50 -11.79
CA CYS A 252 -4.56 16.61 -11.91
C CYS A 252 -5.55 16.74 -10.74
N GLY A 253 -5.16 17.34 -9.60
CA GLY A 253 -6.01 17.66 -8.44
C GLY A 253 -5.61 16.99 -7.12
N LEU A 254 -4.38 16.47 -7.00
CA LEU A 254 -3.79 16.04 -5.73
C LEU A 254 -2.93 17.16 -5.13
N ASP A 255 -3.56 18.29 -4.80
CA ASP A 255 -2.88 19.50 -4.34
C ASP A 255 -2.07 19.24 -3.06
N ARG A 256 -2.60 18.45 -2.12
CA ARG A 256 -1.91 18.12 -0.87
C ARG A 256 -0.63 17.31 -1.09
N LEU A 257 -0.67 16.33 -1.99
CA LEU A 257 0.52 15.58 -2.36
C LEU A 257 1.59 16.51 -2.93
N TRP A 258 1.18 17.43 -3.82
CA TRP A 258 2.12 18.36 -4.40
C TRP A 258 2.72 19.32 -3.37
N ASP A 259 1.92 19.90 -2.47
CA ASP A 259 2.42 20.75 -1.38
C ASP A 259 3.46 20.03 -0.52
N PHE A 260 3.16 18.81 -0.08
CA PHE A 260 4.10 18.01 0.71
C PHE A 260 5.39 17.73 -0.04
N THR A 261 5.32 17.38 -1.32
CA THR A 261 6.52 17.16 -2.14
C THR A 261 7.32 18.46 -2.32
N GLN A 262 6.69 19.61 -2.59
CA GLN A 262 7.38 20.89 -2.72
C GLN A 262 8.14 21.27 -1.44
N ARG A 263 7.51 21.08 -0.28
CA ARG A 263 8.10 21.36 1.03
C ARG A 263 9.26 20.42 1.34
N LEU A 264 9.11 19.13 1.02
CA LEU A 264 10.21 18.17 1.09
C LEU A 264 11.39 18.62 0.22
N LEU A 265 11.14 18.92 -1.06
CA LEU A 265 12.19 19.31 -2.01
C LEU A 265 12.93 20.58 -1.58
N SER A 266 12.20 21.54 -1.00
CA SER A 266 12.75 22.78 -0.44
C SER A 266 13.62 22.52 0.80
N GLY A 267 13.29 21.50 1.59
CA GLY A 267 14.00 21.10 2.78
C GLY A 267 15.14 20.09 2.57
N LEU A 268 15.38 19.60 1.34
CA LEU A 268 16.33 18.51 1.09
C LEU A 268 17.76 18.79 1.58
N GLU A 269 18.23 20.03 1.50
CA GLU A 269 19.58 20.39 1.94
C GLU A 269 19.75 20.35 3.47
N ARG A 270 18.65 20.16 4.22
CA ARG A 270 18.67 20.00 5.69
C ARG A 270 18.92 18.55 6.13
N LEU A 271 18.83 17.59 5.22
CA LEU A 271 18.97 16.17 5.51
C LEU A 271 20.45 15.76 5.44
N ASP A 272 21.21 15.89 6.53
CA ASP A 272 22.63 15.52 6.58
C ASP A 272 22.89 14.08 7.09
N ASP A 273 21.87 13.41 7.60
CA ASP A 273 21.94 12.04 8.11
C ASP A 273 20.96 11.09 7.41
N HIS A 274 21.34 9.81 7.31
CA HIS A 274 20.54 8.79 6.64
C HIS A 274 19.27 8.41 7.41
N GLU A 275 19.23 8.61 8.73
CA GLU A 275 18.07 8.22 9.55
C GLU A 275 16.88 9.14 9.28
N ASP A 276 17.09 10.46 9.33
CA ASP A 276 16.08 11.47 8.98
C ASP A 276 15.65 11.33 7.51
N PHE A 277 16.60 11.05 6.60
CA PHE A 277 16.28 10.80 5.19
C PHE A 277 15.38 9.56 5.03
N VAL A 278 15.72 8.45 5.68
CA VAL A 278 14.89 7.24 5.65
C VAL A 278 13.51 7.51 6.24
N ALA A 279 13.44 8.21 7.38
CA ALA A 279 12.20 8.51 8.06
C ALA A 279 11.24 9.34 7.19
N ILE A 280 11.72 10.44 6.61
CA ILE A 280 10.87 11.30 5.77
C ILE A 280 10.42 10.59 4.50
N MET A 281 11.30 9.84 3.83
CA MET A 281 10.94 9.10 2.61
C MET A 281 9.96 7.98 2.92
N ALA A 282 10.09 7.31 4.07
CA ALA A 282 9.17 6.26 4.49
C ALA A 282 7.77 6.80 4.82
N HIS A 283 7.66 8.02 5.35
CA HIS A 283 6.38 8.71 5.56
C HIS A 283 5.73 9.14 4.25
N MET A 284 6.51 9.69 3.31
CA MET A 284 6.01 10.02 1.97
C MET A 284 5.56 8.77 1.20
N ALA A 285 6.32 7.66 1.31
CA ALA A 285 5.94 6.38 0.74
C ALA A 285 4.61 5.88 1.33
N LEU A 286 4.43 5.93 2.65
CA LEU A 286 3.21 5.49 3.32
C LEU A 286 2.00 6.33 2.87
N TYR A 287 2.14 7.65 2.80
CA TYR A 287 1.09 8.55 2.32
C TYR A 287 0.70 8.23 0.86
N CYS A 288 1.68 8.10 -0.04
CA CYS A 288 1.41 7.76 -1.44
C CYS A 288 0.82 6.36 -1.61
N ASN A 289 1.26 5.38 -0.82
CA ASN A 289 0.71 4.03 -0.84
C ASN A 289 -0.73 4.01 -0.31
N CYS A 290 -1.06 4.83 0.70
CA CYS A 290 -2.43 5.04 1.17
C CYS A 290 -3.32 5.63 0.07
N LEU A 291 -2.86 6.70 -0.61
CA LEU A 291 -3.55 7.25 -1.79
C LEU A 291 -3.70 6.20 -2.89
N GLY A 292 -2.67 5.38 -3.14
CA GLY A 292 -2.70 4.27 -4.11
C GLY A 292 -3.75 3.22 -3.78
N GLY A 293 -3.97 2.92 -2.50
CA GLY A 293 -5.06 2.06 -2.02
C GLY A 293 -6.43 2.63 -2.38
N TRP A 294 -6.67 3.91 -2.08
CA TRP A 294 -7.92 4.59 -2.43
C TRP A 294 -8.14 4.72 -3.94
N ASN A 295 -7.08 5.05 -4.69
CA ASN A 295 -7.12 5.07 -6.15
C ASN A 295 -7.54 3.71 -6.70
N SER A 296 -7.00 2.61 -6.15
CA SER A 296 -7.37 1.27 -6.58
C SER A 296 -8.81 0.93 -6.20
N HIS A 297 -9.30 1.43 -5.07
CA HIS A 297 -10.67 1.20 -4.61
C HIS A 297 -11.71 1.98 -5.43
N LEU A 298 -11.45 3.26 -5.70
CA LEU A 298 -12.40 4.19 -6.32
C LEU A 298 -12.45 4.10 -7.85
N PHE A 299 -11.37 3.64 -8.49
CA PHE A 299 -11.30 3.61 -9.94
C PHE A 299 -12.45 2.77 -10.55
N PRO A 300 -13.04 3.20 -11.68
CA PRO A 300 -14.22 2.55 -12.26
C PRO A 300 -13.84 1.29 -13.06
N TRP A 301 -13.39 0.22 -12.38
CA TRP A 301 -12.95 -1.03 -13.03
C TRP A 301 -14.00 -1.69 -13.91
N GLN A 302 -15.29 -1.49 -13.61
CA GLN A 302 -16.41 -1.95 -14.45
C GLN A 302 -16.37 -1.37 -15.88
N ALA A 303 -15.63 -0.28 -16.13
CA ALA A 303 -15.36 0.20 -17.48
C ALA A 303 -14.68 -0.87 -18.36
N GLY A 304 -14.01 -1.86 -17.77
CA GLY A 304 -13.40 -2.99 -18.46
C GLY A 304 -14.35 -4.15 -18.79
N ASP A 305 -15.66 -4.05 -18.51
CA ASP A 305 -16.60 -5.18 -18.75
C ASP A 305 -16.67 -5.64 -20.20
N HIS A 306 -16.39 -4.75 -21.16
CA HIS A 306 -16.33 -5.07 -22.58
C HIS A 306 -14.95 -5.58 -23.06
N LEU A 307 -13.97 -5.68 -22.15
CA LEU A 307 -12.58 -6.08 -22.43
C LEU A 307 -12.24 -7.46 -21.81
N ARG A 308 -13.24 -8.34 -21.65
CA ARG A 308 -13.02 -9.69 -21.11
C ARG A 308 -12.16 -10.51 -22.06
N ARG A 309 -11.24 -11.30 -21.50
CA ARG A 309 -10.42 -12.25 -22.28
C ARG A 309 -11.35 -13.20 -23.02
N THR A 310 -11.15 -13.34 -24.32
CA THR A 310 -11.76 -14.42 -25.09
C THR A 310 -11.04 -15.72 -24.74
N VAL A 311 -11.78 -16.77 -24.40
CA VAL A 311 -11.19 -18.12 -24.30
C VAL A 311 -10.63 -18.45 -25.69
N ALA A 312 -9.34 -18.79 -25.78
CA ALA A 312 -8.79 -19.29 -27.04
C ALA A 312 -9.63 -20.50 -27.45
N ALA A 313 -10.20 -20.48 -28.65
CA ALA A 313 -10.87 -21.65 -29.19
C ALA A 313 -9.85 -22.80 -29.21
N THR A 314 -10.11 -23.82 -28.38
CA THR A 314 -9.38 -25.09 -28.35
C THR A 314 -9.59 -25.85 -29.64
#